data_AF-A0A9P4HQ23-F1
#
_entry.id   AF-A0A9P4HQ23-F1
#
_cell.length_a   1.000
_cell.length_b   1.000
_cell.length_c   1.000
_cell.angle_alpha   90.00
_cell.angle_beta   90.00
_cell.angle_gamma   90.00
#
_symmetry.space_group_name_H-M   'P 1'
#
loop_
_entity.id
_entity.type
_entity.pdbx_description
1 polymer ?
#
loop_
_entity_poly.entity_id
_entity_poly.type
_entity_poly.pdbx_seq_one_letter_code
_entity_poly.pdbx_strand_id
1 'polypeptide(L)' 'ARIRDNQRRSRARRKEYLQELETKYRNCEQKGVEASAEIQAAAKRVLEENRRLRALLRQQGLS' A
#
# COMPACT_ATOMS: atom_id res chain seq x y z
N ALA A 1 14.98 30.88 -33.73
CA ALA A 1 15.17 30.80 -32.25
C ALA A 1 13.94 30.24 -31.50
N ARG A 2 12.70 30.59 -31.86
CA ARG A 2 11.46 30.19 -31.15
C ARG A 2 11.11 28.68 -31.12
N ILE A 3 11.33 27.96 -32.22
CA ILE A 3 10.95 26.53 -32.33
C ILE A 3 11.75 25.66 -31.35
N ARG A 4 13.06 25.89 -31.24
CA ARG A 4 13.93 25.16 -30.30
C ARG A 4 13.52 25.39 -28.85
N ASP A 5 13.16 26.62 -28.49
CA ASP A 5 12.72 26.96 -27.15
C ASP A 5 11.38 26.29 -26.80
N ASN A 6 10.41 26.31 -27.72
CA ASN A 6 9.15 25.57 -27.55
C ASN A 6 9.38 24.06 -27.40
N GLN A 7 10.29 23.49 -28.20
CA GLN A 7 10.66 22.08 -28.09
C GLN A 7 11.27 21.77 -26.71
N ARG A 8 12.15 22.62 -26.21
CA ARG A 8 12.75 22.48 -24.88
C ARG A 8 11.69 22.54 -23.78
N ARG A 9 10.78 23.52 -23.83
CA ARG A 9 9.68 23.65 -22.86
C ARG A 9 8.73 22.44 -22.88
N SER A 10 8.41 21.93 -24.08
CA SER A 10 7.59 20.72 -24.22
C SER A 10 8.28 19.50 -23.60
N ARG A 11 9.58 19.32 -23.88
CA ARG A 11 10.38 18.24 -23.27
C ARG A 11 10.46 18.37 -21.75
N ALA A 12 10.64 19.58 -21.23
CA ALA A 12 10.65 19.85 -19.80
C ALA A 12 9.31 19.46 -19.14
N ARG A 13 8.19 19.96 -19.67
CA ARG A 13 6.84 19.60 -19.16
C ARG A 13 6.57 18.10 -19.23
N ARG A 14 6.98 17.43 -20.31
CA ARG A 14 6.82 15.97 -20.43
C ARG A 14 7.64 15.24 -19.37
N LYS A 15 8.88 15.69 -19.11
CA LYS A 15 9.73 15.10 -18.06
C LYS A 15 9.11 15.28 -16.68
N GLU A 16 8.64 16.49 -16.36
CA GLU A 16 7.97 16.79 -15.09
C GLU A 16 6.72 15.92 -14.89
N TYR A 17 5.89 15.80 -15.93
CA TYR A 17 4.69 14.96 -15.87
C TYR A 17 5.00 13.47 -15.66
N LEU A 18 6.02 12.95 -16.36
CA LEU A 18 6.45 11.56 -16.15
C LEU A 18 6.98 11.33 -14.73
N GLN A 19 7.78 12.25 -14.22
CA GLN A 19 8.30 12.18 -12.85
C GLN A 19 7.17 12.23 -11.81
N GLU A 20 6.15 13.06 -12.04
CA GLU A 20 4.97 13.12 -11.19
C GLU A 20 4.19 11.79 -11.19
N LEU A 21 4.00 11.19 -12.38
CA LEU A 21 3.34 9.89 -12.50
C LEU A 21 4.12 8.77 -11.81
N GLU A 22 5.44 8.70 -12.00
CA GLU A 22 6.31 7.73 -11.32
C GLU A 22 6.23 7.89 -9.80
N THR A 23 6.19 9.13 -9.31
CA THR A 23 6.05 9.41 -7.88
C THR A 23 4.70 8.94 -7.34
N LYS A 24 3.60 9.25 -8.05
CA LYS A 24 2.26 8.79 -7.67
C LYS A 24 2.16 7.27 -7.67
N TYR A 25 2.74 6.61 -8.67
CA TYR A 25 2.77 5.15 -8.77
C TYR A 25 3.48 4.52 -7.57
N ARG A 26 4.71 4.96 -7.26
CA ARG A 26 5.46 4.46 -6.10
C ARG A 26 4.71 4.67 -4.78
N ASN A 27 4.05 5.81 -4.61
CA ASN A 27 3.24 6.08 -3.42
C ASN A 27 2.05 5.12 -3.31
N CYS A 28 1.40 4.79 -4.42
CA CYS A 28 0.31 3.81 -4.44
C CYS A 28 0.82 2.40 -4.09
N GLU A 29 1.96 1.99 -4.65
CA GLU A 29 2.58 0.70 -4.33
C GLU A 29 2.92 0.59 -2.84
N GLN A 30 3.58 1.61 -2.27
CA GLN A 30 3.94 1.65 -0.86
C GLN A 30 2.70 1.55 0.05
N LYS A 31 1.66 2.35 -0.22
CA LYS A 31 0.40 2.30 0.53
C LYS A 31 -0.27 0.94 0.44
N GLY A 32 -0.24 0.30 -0.73
CA GLY A 32 -0.79 -1.06 -0.91
C GLY A 32 -0.04 -2.10 -0.07
N VAL A 33 1.29 -2.01 0.01
CA VAL A 33 2.13 -2.88 0.85
C VAL A 33 1.86 -2.65 2.33
N GLU A 34 1.84 -1.39 2.78
CA GLU A 34 1.56 -1.02 4.17
C GLU A 34 0.17 -1.51 4.62
N ALA A 35 -0.86 -1.24 3.83
CA ALA A 35 -2.21 -1.71 4.11
C ALA A 35 -2.30 -3.25 4.20
N SER A 36 -1.57 -3.98 3.35
CA SER A 36 -1.51 -5.44 3.43
C SER A 36 -0.86 -5.92 4.73
N ALA A 37 0.22 -5.27 5.17
CA ALA A 37 0.90 -5.61 6.41
C ALA A 37 0.01 -5.35 7.64
N GLU A 38 -0.71 -4.22 7.68
CA GLU A 38 -1.66 -3.90 8.75
C GLU A 38 -2.79 -4.92 8.84
N ILE A 39 -3.39 -5.28 7.70
CA ILE A 39 -4.44 -6.31 7.62
C ILE A 39 -3.91 -7.65 8.10
N GLN A 40 -2.71 -8.06 7.66
CA GLN A 40 -2.08 -9.30 8.11
C GLN A 40 -1.83 -9.31 9.62
N ALA A 41 -1.38 -8.20 10.20
CA ALA A 41 -1.17 -8.07 11.64
C ALA A 41 -2.50 -8.15 12.42
N ALA A 42 -3.56 -7.51 11.94
CA ALA A 42 -4.89 -7.63 12.51
C ALA A 42 -5.42 -9.08 12.45
N ALA A 43 -5.27 -9.74 11.29
CA ALA A 43 -5.68 -11.14 11.10
C ALA A 43 -4.94 -12.09 12.07
N LYS A 44 -3.63 -11.90 12.27
CA LYS A 44 -2.85 -12.68 13.25
C LYS A 44 -3.39 -12.53 14.67
N ARG A 45 -3.69 -11.30 15.11
CA ARG A 45 -4.28 -11.04 16.44
C ARG A 45 -5.63 -11.73 16.61
N VAL A 46 -6.50 -11.65 15.60
CA VAL A 46 -7.82 -12.33 15.61
C VAL A 46 -7.67 -13.84 15.68
N LEU A 47 -6.69 -14.42 14.98
CA LEU A 47 -6.42 -15.86 15.04
C LEU A 47 -5.92 -16.30 16.41
N GLU A 48 -5.02 -15.54 17.04
CA GLU A 48 -4.55 -15.82 18.39
C GLU A 48 -5.67 -15.75 19.42
N GLU A 49 -6.49 -14.70 19.33
CA GLU A 49 -7.63 -14.53 20.24
C GLU A 49 -8.63 -15.68 20.08
N ASN A 50 -8.97 -16.04 18.84
CA ASN A 50 -9.83 -17.20 18.57
C ASN A 50 -9.24 -18.50 19.12
N ARG A 51 -7.92 -18.71 19.02
CA ARG A 51 -7.27 -19.89 19.60
C ARG A 51 -7.45 -19.93 21.11
N ARG A 52 -7.27 -18.80 21.80
CA ARG A 52 -7.44 -18.68 23.26
C ARG A 52 -8.89 -18.90 23.67
N LEU A 53 -9.84 -18.25 22.98
CA LEU A 53 -11.27 -18.42 23.24
C LEU A 53 -11.71 -19.87 23.04
N ARG A 54 -11.27 -20.52 21.94
CA ARG A 54 -11.56 -21.94 21.71
C ARG A 54 -10.93 -22.85 22.76
N ALA A 55 -9.75 -22.51 23.28
CA ALA A 55 -9.14 -23.26 24.38
C ALA A 55 -9.96 -23.12 25.68
N LEU A 56 -10.44 -21.92 25.99
CA LEU A 56 -11.32 -21.68 27.13
C LEU A 56 -12.65 -22.43 27.00
N LEU A 57 -13.29 -22.38 25.83
CA LEU A 57 -14.52 -23.14 25.57
C LEU A 57 -14.31 -24.64 25.82
N ARG A 58 -13.23 -25.21 25.28
CA ARG A 58 -12.89 -26.62 25.50
C ARG A 58 -12.66 -26.95 26.99
N GLN A 59 -12.03 -26.06 27.75
CA GLN A 59 -11.87 -26.24 29.20
C GLN A 59 -13.21 -26.29 29.93
N GLN A 60 -14.23 -25.57 29.42
CA GLN A 60 -15.59 -25.59 29.94
C GLN A 60 -16.45 -26.74 29.38
N GLY A 61 -15.86 -27.66 28.60
CA GLY A 61 -16.58 -28.76 27.96
C GLY A 61 -17.45 -28.34 26.77
N LEU A 62 -17.24 -27.12 26.26
CA LEU A 62 -17.95 -26.55 25.11
C LEU A 62 -17.06 -26.65 23.86
N SER A 63 -17.63 -27.01 22.71
CA SER A 63 -16.91 -27.20 21.44
C SER A 63 -17.34 -26.22 20.35
#